data_AF-A0A511HDZ6-F1
#
_entry.id   AF-A0A511HDZ6-F1
#
_cell.length_a   1.000
_cell.length_b   1.000
_cell.length_c   1.000
_cell.angle_alpha   90.00
_cell.angle_beta   90.00
_cell.angle_gamma   90.00
#
_symmetry.space_group_name_H-M   'P 1'
#
loop_
_entity.id
_entity.type
_entity.pdbx_description
1 polymer ?
#
loop_
_entity_poly.entity_id
_entity_poly.type
_entity_poly.pdbx_seq_one_letter_code
_entity_poly.pdbx_strand_id
1 'polypeptide(L)'
;MCDLIDQAWARDGAASAGGGTVRIEAESASATTGASEQNGTVWNLWSNGDLSATFTFAQAGEYQLSVRAWGTQAPPDPVRMQWLLDGIVVASLDVPATTPTVYTQPVRVDSPGQKRFTVRFTNDTYDPATFTVRNLLLDWMEARSPAPTSVATQRHLRVCEPATTGEEACARQMVESLANRAWRRPAKPDEVAELMSVYTLVRESGDGFELAAKFALRSVLLSPHFLFQVVETEAPGTGKSELSARELARCRPRSRTTHGP
;
A
#
# COMPACT_ATOMS: atom_id res chain seq x y z
N MET A 1 0.10 11.81 -31.45
CA MET A 1 1.12 12.12 -30.43
C MET A 1 0.49 12.39 -29.06
N CYS A 2 -0.62 11.71 -28.74
CA CYS A 2 -1.23 11.66 -27.40
C CYS A 2 -1.32 10.23 -26.85
N ASP A 3 -0.95 9.18 -27.62
CA ASP A 3 -1.06 7.77 -27.20
C ASP A 3 0.20 7.18 -26.54
N LEU A 4 1.21 8.01 -26.25
CA LEU A 4 2.50 7.54 -25.70
C LEU A 4 2.65 7.82 -24.20
N ILE A 5 1.73 8.55 -23.57
CA ILE A 5 1.75 8.85 -22.13
C ILE A 5 0.98 7.77 -21.34
N ASP A 6 -0.07 7.18 -21.91
CA ASP A 6 -0.83 6.10 -21.25
C ASP A 6 -0.07 4.76 -21.21
N GLN A 7 0.84 4.51 -22.15
CA GLN A 7 1.58 3.24 -22.23
C GLN A 7 2.80 3.17 -21.29
N ALA A 8 3.26 4.31 -20.76
CA ALA A 8 4.37 4.35 -19.80
C ALA A 8 3.96 3.93 -18.38
N TRP A 9 2.66 3.86 -18.08
CA TRP A 9 2.14 3.45 -16.76
C TRP A 9 1.81 1.95 -16.67
N ALA A 10 1.97 1.20 -17.76
CA ALA A 10 1.58 -0.21 -17.84
C ALA A 10 2.75 -1.21 -17.73
N ARG A 11 4.00 -0.77 -17.48
CA ARG A 11 5.17 -1.67 -17.49
C ARG A 11 6.10 -1.66 -16.27
N ASP A 12 5.83 -0.83 -15.27
CA ASP A 12 6.55 -0.89 -13.99
C ASP A 12 5.66 -1.54 -12.92
N GLY A 13 5.60 -2.88 -12.95
CA GLY A 13 4.99 -3.73 -11.93
C GLY A 13 5.79 -3.77 -10.63
N ALA A 14 6.13 -2.61 -10.07
CA ALA A 14 6.54 -2.47 -8.68
C ALA A 14 5.41 -1.76 -7.94
N ALA A 15 4.53 -2.57 -7.34
CA ALA A 15 3.38 -2.09 -6.60
C ALA A 15 3.79 -1.14 -5.44
N SER A 16 3.58 0.15 -5.69
CA SER A 16 2.96 1.16 -4.82
C SER A 16 3.58 1.50 -3.45
N ALA A 17 4.05 2.75 -3.36
CA ALA A 17 4.05 3.52 -2.12
C ALA A 17 2.60 3.92 -1.74
N GLY A 18 1.95 3.09 -0.92
CA GLY A 18 0.69 3.39 -0.24
C GLY A 18 -0.30 2.23 -0.28
N GLY A 19 -0.55 1.60 0.88
CA GLY A 19 -1.76 0.82 1.16
C GLY A 19 -2.22 -0.14 0.05
N GLY A 20 -1.31 -0.82 -0.65
CA GLY A 20 -1.63 -1.62 -1.84
C GLY A 20 -2.18 -3.00 -1.50
N THR A 21 -3.00 -3.53 -2.40
CA THR A 21 -3.44 -4.93 -2.43
C THR A 21 -2.62 -5.67 -3.49
N VAL A 22 -2.06 -6.83 -3.14
CA VAL A 22 -1.37 -7.73 -4.06
C VAL A 22 -2.12 -9.05 -4.07
N ARG A 23 -2.45 -9.55 -5.26
CA ARG A 23 -3.13 -10.83 -5.48
C ARG A 23 -2.27 -11.75 -6.34
N ILE A 24 -2.28 -13.03 -6.03
CA ILE A 24 -1.61 -14.10 -6.77
C ILE A 24 -2.63 -15.20 -7.05
N GLU A 25 -2.80 -15.55 -8.32
CA GLU A 25 -3.71 -16.61 -8.76
C GLU A 25 -3.18 -17.99 -8.35
N ALA A 26 -4.09 -18.88 -7.95
CA ALA A 26 -3.76 -20.18 -7.37
C ALA A 26 -3.01 -21.09 -8.34
N GLU A 27 -3.33 -21.04 -9.63
CA GLU A 27 -2.65 -21.79 -10.69
C GLU A 27 -1.19 -21.37 -10.93
N SER A 28 -0.81 -20.18 -10.46
CA SER A 28 0.56 -19.67 -10.56
C SER A 28 1.40 -19.99 -9.32
N ALA A 29 0.77 -20.51 -8.27
CA ALA A 29 1.41 -20.87 -7.01
C ALA A 29 2.07 -22.26 -7.07
N SER A 30 2.94 -22.54 -6.09
CA SER A 30 3.59 -23.84 -5.96
C SER A 30 2.77 -24.76 -5.07
N ALA A 31 2.40 -25.94 -5.57
CA ALA A 31 1.62 -26.92 -4.85
C ALA A 31 2.39 -28.22 -4.56
N THR A 32 2.06 -28.91 -3.47
CA THR A 32 2.59 -30.25 -3.17
C THR A 32 1.68 -31.38 -3.69
N THR A 33 0.40 -31.10 -3.84
CA THR A 33 -0.64 -32.02 -4.31
C THR A 33 -1.64 -31.24 -5.18
N GLY A 34 -2.57 -31.96 -5.80
CA GLY A 34 -3.59 -31.34 -6.62
C GLY A 34 -3.18 -31.06 -8.05
N ALA A 35 -4.10 -30.45 -8.80
CA ALA A 35 -3.85 -29.94 -10.14
C ALA A 35 -4.72 -28.71 -10.38
N SER A 36 -4.38 -27.98 -11.44
CA SER A 36 -5.23 -26.93 -11.94
C SER A 36 -6.49 -27.52 -12.59
N GLU A 37 -7.64 -26.89 -12.33
CA GLU A 37 -8.94 -27.25 -12.87
C GLU A 37 -9.66 -26.02 -13.46
N GLN A 38 -10.88 -26.23 -13.98
CA GLN A 38 -11.75 -25.15 -14.52
C GLN A 38 -11.05 -24.28 -15.58
N ASN A 39 -10.44 -24.92 -16.59
CA ASN A 39 -9.67 -24.25 -17.64
C ASN A 39 -8.47 -23.45 -17.13
N GLY A 40 -7.92 -23.80 -15.97
CA GLY A 40 -6.67 -23.20 -15.51
C GLY A 40 -6.83 -22.13 -14.45
N THR A 41 -8.05 -21.80 -14.01
CA THR A 41 -8.30 -20.65 -13.11
C THR A 41 -8.37 -21.03 -11.63
N VAL A 42 -8.29 -22.31 -11.31
CA VAL A 42 -8.45 -22.81 -9.94
C VAL A 42 -7.44 -23.91 -9.70
N TRP A 43 -6.90 -23.97 -8.48
CA TRP A 43 -6.14 -25.14 -8.01
C TRP A 43 -7.02 -26.03 -7.13
N ASN A 44 -7.14 -27.31 -7.47
CA ASN A 44 -7.85 -28.31 -6.67
C ASN A 44 -6.87 -29.17 -5.87
N LEU A 45 -6.78 -28.95 -4.56
CA LEU A 45 -6.09 -29.85 -3.64
C LEU A 45 -6.99 -31.06 -3.34
N TRP A 46 -6.74 -32.18 -4.00
CA TRP A 46 -7.48 -33.43 -3.84
C TRP A 46 -7.01 -34.30 -2.67
N SER A 47 -5.95 -33.90 -1.98
CA SER A 47 -5.43 -34.58 -0.80
C SER A 47 -4.65 -33.61 0.09
N ASN A 48 -4.40 -34.01 1.34
CA ASN A 48 -3.65 -33.21 2.30
C ASN A 48 -2.35 -32.67 1.68
N GLY A 49 -2.19 -31.35 1.69
CA GLY A 49 -1.13 -30.69 0.97
C GLY A 49 -1.21 -29.18 1.01
N ASP A 50 -0.22 -28.55 0.41
CA ASP A 50 0.03 -27.12 0.49
C ASP A 50 -0.09 -26.49 -0.91
N LEU A 51 -0.68 -25.30 -0.96
CA LEU A 51 -0.54 -24.33 -2.05
C LEU A 51 0.18 -23.09 -1.51
N SER A 52 1.26 -22.66 -2.15
CA SER A 52 2.17 -21.64 -1.62
C SER A 52 2.52 -20.56 -2.63
N ALA A 53 2.45 -19.31 -2.21
CA ALA A 53 2.88 -18.14 -2.98
C ALA A 53 3.80 -17.25 -2.15
N THR A 54 4.73 -16.55 -2.82
CA THR A 54 5.64 -15.61 -2.18
C THR A 54 5.14 -14.18 -2.35
N PHE A 55 4.92 -13.48 -1.24
CA PHE A 55 4.52 -12.07 -1.22
C PHE A 55 5.66 -11.20 -0.71
N THR A 56 5.81 -10.00 -1.27
CA THR A 56 6.75 -8.99 -0.75
C THR A 56 5.99 -8.02 0.15
N PHE A 57 6.31 -8.02 1.44
CA PHE A 57 5.73 -7.13 2.43
C PHE A 57 6.62 -5.89 2.60
N ALA A 58 6.11 -4.72 2.24
CA ALA A 58 6.89 -3.48 2.25
C ALA A 58 7.26 -2.98 3.66
N GLN A 59 6.50 -3.36 4.68
CA GLN A 59 6.68 -2.91 6.06
C GLN A 59 6.22 -3.97 7.04
N ALA A 60 6.64 -3.84 8.31
CA ALA A 60 5.98 -4.53 9.39
C ALA A 60 4.58 -3.91 9.62
N GLY A 61 3.59 -4.74 9.94
CA GLY A 61 2.25 -4.28 10.26
C GLY A 61 1.25 -5.41 10.42
N GLU A 62 -0.01 -5.08 10.63
CA GLU A 62 -1.13 -6.02 10.51
C GLU A 62 -1.69 -5.94 9.09
N TYR A 63 -1.52 -7.00 8.32
CA TYR A 63 -2.02 -7.13 6.96
C TYR A 63 -3.38 -7.84 6.99
N GLN A 64 -4.25 -7.55 6.02
CA GLN A 64 -5.43 -8.37 5.78
C GLN A 64 -5.07 -9.39 4.71
N LEU A 65 -4.92 -10.66 5.08
CA LEU A 65 -4.74 -11.74 4.13
C LEU A 65 -6.11 -12.30 3.75
N SER A 66 -6.30 -12.57 2.47
CA SER A 66 -7.54 -13.14 1.95
C SER A 66 -7.25 -14.32 1.03
N VAL A 67 -8.15 -15.30 1.04
CA VAL A 67 -8.13 -16.45 0.13
C VAL A 67 -9.55 -16.67 -0.39
N ARG A 68 -9.70 -16.77 -1.71
CA ARG A 68 -10.96 -17.20 -2.31
C ARG A 68 -10.94 -18.71 -2.48
N ALA A 69 -11.75 -19.41 -1.67
CA ALA A 69 -11.74 -20.86 -1.59
C ALA A 69 -13.16 -21.43 -1.36
N TRP A 70 -13.30 -22.71 -1.66
CA TRP A 70 -14.49 -23.54 -1.41
C TRP A 70 -14.06 -25.00 -1.45
N GLY A 71 -14.97 -25.94 -1.18
CA GLY A 71 -14.62 -27.34 -1.31
C GLY A 71 -15.77 -28.26 -1.61
N THR A 72 -15.42 -29.43 -2.14
CA THR A 72 -16.32 -30.58 -2.15
C THR A 72 -16.37 -31.13 -0.74
N GLN A 73 -17.57 -31.39 -0.22
CA GLN A 73 -17.76 -31.75 1.19
C GLN A 73 -17.92 -33.27 1.32
N ALA A 74 -17.38 -33.82 2.40
CA ALA A 74 -17.65 -35.17 2.87
C ALA A 74 -17.98 -35.08 4.38
N PRO A 75 -19.18 -35.46 4.83
CA PRO A 75 -19.56 -35.43 6.24
C PRO A 75 -18.62 -36.29 7.13
N PRO A 76 -18.54 -36.03 8.45
CA PRO A 76 -19.36 -35.06 9.21
C PRO A 76 -18.78 -33.65 9.24
N ASP A 77 -17.46 -33.49 9.08
CA ASP A 77 -16.79 -32.20 9.17
C ASP A 77 -16.77 -31.46 7.82
N PRO A 78 -16.78 -30.12 7.82
CA PRO A 78 -16.47 -29.36 6.62
C PRO A 78 -15.00 -29.52 6.22
N VAL A 79 -14.66 -29.10 4.99
CA VAL A 79 -13.28 -28.90 4.55
C VAL A 79 -12.54 -27.99 5.55
N ARG A 80 -11.28 -28.31 5.87
CA ARG A 80 -10.44 -27.49 6.76
C ARG A 80 -9.16 -27.05 6.09
N MET A 81 -8.87 -25.77 6.21
CA MET A 81 -7.61 -25.19 5.78
C MET A 81 -6.85 -24.54 6.92
N GLN A 82 -5.52 -24.60 6.86
CA GLN A 82 -4.64 -23.78 7.67
C GLN A 82 -3.94 -22.75 6.79
N TRP A 83 -3.68 -21.58 7.36
CA TRP A 83 -2.87 -20.54 6.74
C TRP A 83 -1.55 -20.47 7.46
N LEU A 84 -0.45 -20.47 6.71
CA LEU A 84 0.90 -20.39 7.25
C LEU A 84 1.66 -19.22 6.62
N LEU A 85 2.37 -18.46 7.44
CA LEU A 85 3.31 -17.43 6.99
C LEU A 85 4.73 -17.87 7.38
N ASP A 86 5.60 -18.05 6.39
CA ASP A 86 6.95 -18.61 6.58
C ASP A 86 6.95 -19.94 7.36
N GLY A 87 5.91 -20.76 7.15
CA GLY A 87 5.75 -22.07 7.80
C GLY A 87 5.12 -22.02 9.21
N ILE A 88 4.84 -20.83 9.75
CA ILE A 88 4.15 -20.68 11.03
C ILE A 88 2.64 -20.60 10.78
N VAL A 89 1.85 -21.44 11.45
CA VAL A 89 0.38 -21.40 11.35
C VAL A 89 -0.14 -20.10 11.96
N VAL A 90 -0.80 -19.29 11.14
CA VAL A 90 -1.39 -18.00 11.52
C VAL A 90 -2.92 -18.04 11.58
N ALA A 91 -3.57 -19.02 10.92
CA ALA A 91 -5.00 -19.26 11.06
C ALA A 91 -5.35 -20.73 10.79
N SER A 92 -6.48 -21.18 11.34
CA SER A 92 -7.13 -22.47 11.06
C SER A 92 -8.61 -22.21 10.83
N LEU A 93 -9.14 -22.60 9.68
CA LEU A 93 -10.50 -22.27 9.26
C LEU A 93 -11.24 -23.50 8.74
N ASP A 94 -12.52 -23.59 9.11
CA ASP A 94 -13.49 -24.43 8.41
C ASP A 94 -13.94 -23.71 7.12
N VAL A 95 -14.11 -24.48 6.05
CA VAL A 95 -14.51 -24.06 4.70
C VAL A 95 -15.80 -24.81 4.34
N PRO A 96 -16.96 -24.44 4.94
CA PRO A 96 -18.23 -25.09 4.63
C PRO A 96 -18.79 -24.70 3.25
N ALA A 97 -18.25 -23.64 2.64
CA ALA A 97 -18.71 -23.15 1.36
C ALA A 97 -18.46 -24.19 0.25
N THR A 98 -19.50 -24.44 -0.55
CA THR A 98 -19.45 -25.26 -1.78
C THR A 98 -19.31 -24.42 -3.04
N THR A 99 -19.41 -23.09 -2.91
CA THR A 99 -19.23 -22.11 -3.98
C THR A 99 -18.15 -21.09 -3.59
N PRO A 100 -17.49 -20.44 -4.57
CA PRO A 100 -16.36 -19.57 -4.30
C PRO A 100 -16.66 -18.48 -3.26
N THR A 101 -15.95 -18.51 -2.14
CA THR A 101 -16.14 -17.60 -1.01
C THR A 101 -14.80 -17.03 -0.57
N VAL A 102 -14.78 -15.75 -0.19
CA VAL A 102 -13.56 -15.10 0.31
C VAL A 102 -13.51 -15.23 1.83
N TYR A 103 -12.42 -15.79 2.32
CA TYR A 103 -12.06 -15.81 3.73
C TYR A 103 -10.98 -14.76 3.95
N THR A 104 -11.09 -13.95 5.00
CA THR A 104 -10.14 -12.87 5.31
C THR A 104 -9.74 -12.94 6.77
N GLN A 105 -8.44 -12.77 7.07
CA GLN A 105 -7.91 -12.72 8.44
C GLN A 105 -6.87 -11.60 8.58
N PRO A 106 -6.87 -10.87 9.72
CA PRO A 106 -5.74 -10.04 10.10
C PRO A 106 -4.54 -10.93 10.43
N VAL A 107 -3.39 -10.66 9.82
CA VAL A 107 -2.14 -11.38 10.06
C VAL A 107 -1.02 -10.39 10.35
N ARG A 108 -0.36 -10.58 11.49
CA ARG A 108 0.80 -9.76 11.87
C ARG A 108 2.02 -10.18 11.05
N VAL A 109 2.64 -9.19 10.42
CA VAL A 109 3.91 -9.31 9.72
C VAL A 109 4.95 -8.52 10.50
N ASP A 110 5.91 -9.22 11.10
CA ASP A 110 6.86 -8.61 12.04
C ASP A 110 8.02 -7.88 11.36
N SER A 111 8.35 -8.27 10.13
CA SER A 111 9.43 -7.67 9.35
C SER A 111 9.03 -7.52 7.88
N PRO A 112 9.50 -6.46 7.20
CA PRO A 112 9.38 -6.37 5.75
C PRO A 112 10.19 -7.48 5.05
N GLY A 113 9.95 -7.65 3.75
CA GLY A 113 10.66 -8.60 2.89
C GLY A 113 9.73 -9.63 2.25
N GLN A 114 10.34 -10.57 1.52
CA GLN A 114 9.62 -11.69 0.94
C GLN A 114 9.22 -12.67 2.05
N LYS A 115 7.96 -13.10 2.04
CA LYS A 115 7.43 -14.14 2.92
C LYS A 115 6.59 -15.12 2.12
N ARG A 116 6.66 -16.38 2.51
CA ARG A 116 5.86 -17.45 1.90
C ARG A 116 4.52 -17.53 2.62
N PHE A 117 3.45 -17.22 1.92
CA PHE A 117 2.08 -17.47 2.38
C PHE A 117 1.61 -18.82 1.81
N THR A 118 1.19 -19.72 2.69
CA THR A 118 0.75 -21.07 2.35
C THR A 118 -0.67 -21.31 2.84
N VAL A 119 -1.51 -21.89 1.98
CA VAL A 119 -2.78 -22.51 2.38
C VAL A 119 -2.60 -24.02 2.38
N ARG A 120 -2.92 -24.67 3.49
CA ARG A 120 -2.77 -26.11 3.69
C ARG A 120 -4.13 -26.76 3.85
N PHE A 121 -4.44 -27.76 3.02
CA PHE A 121 -5.57 -28.66 3.22
C PHE A 121 -5.19 -29.75 4.24
N THR A 122 -6.02 -29.95 5.27
CA THR A 122 -5.61 -30.72 6.48
C THR A 122 -6.43 -31.94 6.80
N ASN A 123 -7.62 -32.07 6.21
CA ASN A 123 -8.55 -33.13 6.56
C ASN A 123 -9.08 -33.86 5.34
N ASP A 124 -8.25 -34.19 4.37
CA ASP A 124 -8.62 -35.08 3.27
C ASP A 124 -9.33 -36.36 3.78
N THR A 125 -10.40 -36.74 3.09
CA THR A 125 -11.16 -37.95 3.39
C THR A 125 -11.96 -38.39 2.17
N TYR A 126 -12.12 -39.71 2.06
CA TYR A 126 -13.01 -40.37 1.13
C TYR A 126 -13.91 -41.33 1.90
N ASP A 127 -15.22 -41.20 1.72
CA ASP A 127 -16.20 -42.15 2.27
C ASP A 127 -16.67 -43.10 1.16
N PRO A 128 -16.30 -44.40 1.21
CA PRO A 128 -16.70 -45.37 0.19
C PRO A 128 -18.18 -45.76 0.26
N ALA A 129 -18.88 -45.51 1.37
CA ALA A 129 -20.30 -45.82 1.49
C ALA A 129 -21.18 -44.79 0.77
N THR A 130 -20.77 -43.51 0.80
CA THR A 130 -21.48 -42.41 0.15
C THR A 130 -20.81 -41.92 -1.14
N PHE A 131 -19.63 -42.45 -1.46
CA PHE A 131 -18.77 -42.01 -2.57
C PHE A 131 -18.44 -40.51 -2.52
N THR A 132 -18.42 -39.91 -1.33
CA THR A 132 -18.08 -38.50 -1.15
C THR A 132 -16.58 -38.34 -0.89
N VAL A 133 -15.99 -37.30 -1.49
CA VAL A 133 -14.58 -36.95 -1.30
C VAL A 133 -14.47 -35.47 -0.94
N ARG A 134 -13.57 -35.19 -0.01
CA ARG A 134 -13.30 -33.83 0.44
C ARG A 134 -12.11 -33.26 -0.31
N ASN A 135 -12.32 -32.17 -1.03
CA ASN A 135 -11.28 -31.44 -1.73
C ASN A 135 -11.34 -29.96 -1.37
N LEU A 136 -10.20 -29.27 -1.42
CA LEU A 136 -10.11 -27.83 -1.24
C LEU A 136 -9.74 -27.16 -2.57
N LEU A 137 -10.61 -26.28 -3.05
CA LEU A 137 -10.41 -25.51 -4.26
C LEU A 137 -10.03 -24.07 -3.89
N LEU A 138 -9.01 -23.54 -4.56
CA LEU A 138 -8.51 -22.18 -4.39
C LEU A 138 -8.44 -21.47 -5.74
N ASP A 139 -8.93 -20.23 -5.79
CA ASP A 139 -8.86 -19.37 -6.98
C ASP A 139 -7.68 -18.39 -6.84
N TRP A 140 -7.58 -17.67 -5.72
CA TRP A 140 -6.45 -16.77 -5.47
C TRP A 140 -6.14 -16.55 -3.99
N MET A 141 -4.93 -16.05 -3.76
CA MET A 141 -4.41 -15.58 -2.48
C MET A 141 -4.11 -14.08 -2.59
N GLU A 142 -4.42 -13.31 -1.55
CA GLU A 142 -4.27 -11.86 -1.56
C GLU A 142 -3.71 -11.35 -0.24
N ALA A 143 -2.84 -10.34 -0.32
CA ALA A 143 -2.35 -9.58 0.81
C ALA A 143 -2.67 -8.10 0.61
N ARG A 144 -3.46 -7.54 1.53
CA ARG A 144 -3.72 -6.10 1.60
C ARG A 144 -2.91 -5.48 2.72
N SER A 145 -2.18 -4.42 2.35
CA SER A 145 -1.35 -3.64 3.26
C SER A 145 -2.16 -3.09 4.44
N PRO A 146 -1.54 -2.92 5.63
CA PRO A 146 -2.13 -2.13 6.69
C PRO A 146 -2.49 -0.76 6.13
N ALA A 147 -3.62 -0.20 6.59
CA ALA A 147 -3.86 1.22 6.36
C ALA A 147 -2.65 2.00 6.91
N PRO A 148 -2.14 3.02 6.21
CA PRO A 148 -1.00 3.79 6.71
C PRO A 148 -1.35 4.27 8.12
N THR A 149 -0.55 3.86 9.11
CA THR A 149 -0.70 4.33 10.49
C THR A 149 -0.52 5.84 10.46
N SER A 150 -1.65 6.55 10.56
CA SER A 150 -1.79 8.00 10.42
C SER A 150 -0.86 8.79 11.34
N VAL A 151 -0.37 8.20 12.42
CA VAL A 151 0.21 8.95 13.54
C VAL A 151 1.63 9.48 13.30
N ALA A 152 2.48 8.76 12.55
CA ALA A 152 3.88 9.17 12.38
C ALA A 152 4.08 10.15 11.20
N THR A 153 3.52 9.83 10.03
CA THR A 153 3.69 10.66 8.81
C THR A 153 2.82 11.92 8.84
N GLN A 154 1.62 11.88 9.46
CA GLN A 154 0.77 13.08 9.54
C GLN A 154 1.33 14.15 10.50
N ARG A 155 2.17 13.80 11.48
CA ARG A 155 2.72 14.79 12.44
C ARG A 155 3.57 15.89 11.79
N HIS A 156 4.20 15.62 10.66
CA HIS A 156 5.06 16.60 9.98
C HIS A 156 4.33 17.44 8.93
N LEU A 157 3.13 17.02 8.52
CA LEU A 157 2.28 17.66 7.52
C LEU A 157 1.09 18.40 8.16
N ARG A 158 0.58 17.94 9.31
CA ARG A 158 -0.45 18.65 10.07
C ARG A 158 0.12 19.92 10.69
N VAL A 159 -0.07 21.04 9.99
CA VAL A 159 0.24 22.40 10.48
C VAL A 159 -1.00 23.16 10.95
N CYS A 160 -2.19 22.61 10.68
CA CYS A 160 -3.50 23.17 10.99
C CYS A 160 -4.52 22.04 11.14
N GLU A 161 -5.73 22.38 11.61
CA GLU A 161 -6.87 21.46 11.71
C GLU A 161 -7.99 21.96 10.79
N PRO A 162 -8.40 21.20 9.76
CA PRO A 162 -9.39 21.65 8.75
C PRO A 162 -10.72 22.06 9.36
N ALA A 163 -11.18 21.36 10.40
CA ALA A 163 -12.42 21.64 11.08
C ALA A 163 -12.45 23.01 11.77
N THR A 164 -11.28 23.52 12.19
CA THR A 164 -11.17 24.84 12.85
C THR A 164 -10.69 25.94 11.92
N THR A 165 -9.77 25.60 11.00
CA THR A 165 -9.11 26.56 10.11
C THR A 165 -9.88 26.78 8.80
N GLY A 166 -10.77 25.84 8.44
CA GLY A 166 -11.37 25.75 7.12
C GLY A 166 -10.50 24.92 6.18
N GLU A 167 -11.13 24.07 5.36
CA GLU A 167 -10.45 23.11 4.49
C GLU A 167 -9.46 23.80 3.53
N GLU A 168 -9.90 24.79 2.76
CA GLU A 168 -9.03 25.46 1.77
C GLU A 168 -7.87 26.21 2.44
N ALA A 169 -8.13 26.96 3.51
CA ALA A 169 -7.10 27.70 4.24
C ALA A 169 -6.07 26.74 4.86
N CYS A 170 -6.53 25.59 5.37
CA CYS A 170 -5.64 24.58 5.93
C CYS A 170 -4.82 23.88 4.84
N ALA A 171 -5.41 23.57 3.68
CA ALA A 171 -4.68 23.07 2.52
C ALA A 171 -3.59 24.04 2.08
N ARG A 172 -3.88 25.34 1.99
CA ARG A 172 -2.89 26.37 1.65
C ARG A 172 -1.72 26.39 2.62
N GLN A 173 -1.99 26.35 3.94
CA GLN A 173 -0.93 26.30 4.95
C GLN A 173 -0.06 25.04 4.84
N MET A 174 -0.67 23.89 4.55
CA MET A 174 0.08 22.64 4.32
C MET A 174 0.98 22.73 3.09
N VAL A 175 0.45 23.26 1.98
CA VAL A 175 1.19 23.47 0.73
C VAL A 175 2.36 24.44 0.94
N GLU A 176 2.12 25.61 1.54
CA GLU A 176 3.17 26.60 1.86
C GLU A 176 4.24 26.01 2.77
N SER A 177 3.82 25.32 3.84
CA SER A 177 4.77 24.72 4.78
C SER A 177 5.64 23.65 4.12
N LEU A 178 5.08 22.85 3.19
CA LEU A 178 5.85 21.85 2.47
C LEU A 178 6.76 22.50 1.43
N ALA A 179 6.26 23.44 0.62
CA ALA A 179 7.02 24.12 -0.43
C ALA A 179 8.23 24.87 0.14
N ASN A 180 8.06 25.57 1.26
CA ASN A 180 9.14 26.28 1.94
C ASN A 180 10.32 25.35 2.35
N ARG A 181 10.01 24.10 2.68
CA ARG A 181 11.01 23.09 3.05
C ARG A 181 11.57 22.39 1.83
N ALA A 182 10.71 22.00 0.90
CA ALA A 182 11.05 21.25 -0.31
C ALA A 182 11.96 22.07 -1.24
N TRP A 183 11.59 23.33 -1.49
CA TRP A 183 12.30 24.23 -2.42
C TRP A 183 13.42 25.02 -1.72
N ARG A 184 13.57 24.83 -0.40
CA ARG A 184 14.60 25.47 0.45
C ARG A 184 14.61 27.01 0.42
N ARG A 185 13.53 27.62 -0.04
CA ARG A 185 13.29 29.07 -0.04
C ARG A 185 11.82 29.36 0.29
N PRO A 186 11.45 30.59 0.66
CA PRO A 186 10.04 30.97 0.72
C PRO A 186 9.39 30.76 -0.65
N ALA A 187 8.28 30.03 -0.68
CA ALA A 187 7.41 29.97 -1.84
C ALA A 187 6.76 31.34 -2.05
N LYS A 188 6.73 31.81 -3.29
CA LYS A 188 6.09 33.07 -3.67
C LYS A 188 4.58 32.89 -3.66
N PRO A 189 3.79 33.96 -3.41
CA PRO A 189 2.33 33.87 -3.42
C PRO A 189 1.74 33.25 -4.69
N ASP A 190 2.27 33.61 -5.86
CA ASP A 190 1.79 33.09 -7.15
C ASP A 190 2.09 31.59 -7.32
N GLU A 191 3.22 31.11 -6.81
CA GLU A 191 3.59 29.70 -6.84
C GLU A 191 2.65 28.87 -5.94
N VAL A 192 2.28 29.41 -4.78
CA VAL A 192 1.29 28.79 -3.89
C VAL A 192 -0.09 28.77 -4.55
N ALA A 193 -0.47 29.86 -5.23
CA ALA A 193 -1.73 29.92 -5.96
C ALA A 193 -1.80 28.87 -7.09
N GLU A 194 -0.71 28.69 -7.84
CA GLU A 194 -0.60 27.66 -8.86
C GLU A 194 -0.74 26.25 -8.27
N LEU A 195 -0.05 25.95 -7.17
CA LEU A 195 -0.18 24.66 -6.47
C LEU A 195 -1.60 24.44 -5.94
N MET A 196 -2.26 25.49 -5.44
CA MET A 196 -3.64 25.44 -4.97
C MET A 196 -4.66 25.29 -6.11
N SER A 197 -4.32 25.61 -7.35
CA SER A 197 -5.21 25.33 -8.50
C SER A 197 -5.50 23.84 -8.66
N VAL A 198 -4.54 22.97 -8.33
CA VAL A 198 -4.72 21.51 -8.34
C VAL A 198 -5.66 21.07 -7.21
N TYR A 199 -5.58 21.71 -6.04
CA TYR A 199 -6.55 21.48 -4.96
C TYR A 199 -7.96 21.83 -5.47
N THR A 200 -8.15 23.01 -6.03
CA THR A 200 -9.46 23.47 -6.54
C THR A 200 -10.00 22.53 -7.62
N LEU A 201 -9.16 22.11 -8.58
CA LEU A 201 -9.56 21.18 -9.63
C LEU A 201 -10.11 19.86 -9.08
N VAL A 202 -9.44 19.28 -8.07
CA VAL A 202 -9.90 18.04 -7.43
C VAL A 202 -11.15 18.26 -6.57
N ARG A 203 -11.36 19.48 -6.03
CA ARG A 203 -12.61 19.81 -5.33
C ARG A 203 -13.77 19.96 -6.30
N GLU A 204 -13.54 20.55 -7.47
CA GLU A 204 -14.55 20.70 -8.52
C GLU A 204 -14.97 19.36 -9.15
N SER A 205 -14.10 18.33 -9.13
CA SER A 205 -14.48 16.96 -9.50
C SER A 205 -15.34 16.23 -8.46
N GLY A 206 -15.62 16.85 -7.31
CA GLY A 206 -16.46 16.30 -6.25
C GLY A 206 -15.70 15.50 -5.19
N ASP A 207 -14.37 15.48 -5.23
CA ASP A 207 -13.56 14.74 -4.26
C ASP A 207 -13.41 15.45 -2.92
N GLY A 208 -13.21 14.66 -1.86
CA GLY A 208 -13.02 15.14 -0.49
C GLY A 208 -11.71 15.91 -0.25
N PHE A 209 -11.67 16.67 0.84
CA PHE A 209 -10.52 17.48 1.26
C PHE A 209 -9.20 16.71 1.28
N GLU A 210 -9.19 15.51 1.86
CA GLU A 210 -8.00 14.68 2.00
C GLU A 210 -7.37 14.35 0.64
N LEU A 211 -8.19 14.04 -0.37
CA LEU A 211 -7.69 13.73 -1.69
C LEU A 211 -7.16 14.99 -2.39
N ALA A 212 -7.92 16.08 -2.34
CA ALA A 212 -7.51 17.36 -2.92
C ALA A 212 -6.20 17.89 -2.33
N ALA A 213 -6.07 17.85 -1.00
CA ALA A 213 -4.85 18.25 -0.30
C ALA A 213 -3.67 17.34 -0.66
N LYS A 214 -3.89 16.03 -0.79
CA LYS A 214 -2.86 15.07 -1.21
C LYS A 214 -2.32 15.38 -2.61
N PHE A 215 -3.18 15.74 -3.56
CA PHE A 215 -2.74 16.10 -4.91
C PHE A 215 -1.96 17.42 -4.93
N ALA A 216 -2.43 18.46 -4.22
CA ALA A 216 -1.68 19.71 -4.11
C ALA A 216 -0.29 19.51 -3.49
N LEU A 217 -0.19 18.69 -2.43
CA LEU A 217 1.11 18.33 -1.83
C LEU A 217 2.00 17.54 -2.77
N ARG A 218 1.45 16.65 -3.61
CA ARG A 218 2.21 15.97 -4.67
C ARG A 218 2.74 16.96 -5.69
N SER A 219 1.97 17.97 -6.08
CA SER A 219 2.42 19.02 -7.01
C SER A 219 3.65 19.76 -6.50
N VAL A 220 3.79 19.95 -5.19
CA VAL A 220 5.03 20.52 -4.60
C VAL A 220 6.26 19.67 -4.91
N LEU A 221 6.12 18.34 -4.84
CA LEU A 221 7.19 17.36 -5.06
C LEU A 221 7.42 17.05 -6.55
N LEU A 222 6.48 17.43 -7.41
CA LEU A 222 6.62 17.30 -8.87
C LEU A 222 7.03 18.62 -9.53
N SER A 223 7.06 19.72 -8.77
CA SER A 223 7.48 21.03 -9.26
C SER A 223 8.94 21.01 -9.70
N PRO A 224 9.29 21.71 -10.80
CA PRO A 224 10.69 21.94 -11.18
C PRO A 224 11.54 22.53 -10.04
N HIS A 225 10.97 23.34 -9.15
CA HIS A 225 11.67 23.89 -7.99
C HIS A 225 12.12 22.84 -6.96
N PHE A 226 11.51 21.65 -6.97
CA PHE A 226 11.93 20.52 -6.16
C PHE A 226 12.81 19.53 -6.93
N LEU A 227 12.40 19.19 -8.16
CA LEU A 227 13.11 18.23 -8.99
C LEU A 227 14.48 18.74 -9.45
N PHE A 228 14.59 20.06 -9.66
CA PHE A 228 15.81 20.71 -10.09
C PHE A 228 16.23 21.77 -9.07
N GLN A 229 17.51 21.76 -8.69
CA GLN A 229 18.08 22.84 -7.91
C GLN A 229 18.40 24.00 -8.86
N VAL A 230 17.52 24.98 -8.94
CA VAL A 230 17.78 26.22 -9.66
C VAL A 230 18.75 27.05 -8.82
N VAL A 231 20.00 27.14 -9.27
CA VAL A 231 20.96 28.10 -8.73
C VAL A 231 20.73 29.41 -9.48
N GLU A 232 20.11 30.39 -8.82
CA GLU A 232 20.05 31.76 -9.34
C GLU A 232 21.47 32.33 -9.30
N THR A 233 22.21 32.20 -10.40
CA THR A 233 23.44 32.97 -10.58
C THR A 233 23.03 34.42 -10.86
N GLU A 234 23.34 35.33 -9.94
CA GLU A 234 23.33 36.76 -10.26
C GLU A 234 24.18 36.99 -11.52
N ALA A 235 23.76 37.94 -12.35
CA ALA A 235 24.46 38.32 -13.59
C ALA A 235 25.96 38.48 -13.32
N PRO A 236 26.86 38.17 -14.30
CA PRO A 236 28.30 38.18 -14.08
C PRO A 236 28.81 39.59 -13.73
N GLY A 237 28.78 39.90 -12.45
CA GLY A 237 29.25 41.10 -11.80
C GLY A 237 29.96 40.64 -10.52
N THR A 238 31.27 40.84 -10.51
CA THR A 238 32.24 40.40 -9.50
C THR A 238 31.71 40.41 -8.06
N GLY A 239 31.31 39.24 -7.55
CA GLY A 239 30.99 39.06 -6.15
C GLY A 239 30.76 37.59 -5.82
N LYS A 240 31.63 36.99 -5.00
CA LYS A 240 31.29 35.73 -4.34
C LYS A 240 30.09 36.01 -3.44
N SER A 241 28.92 35.48 -3.76
CA SER A 241 27.77 35.56 -2.85
C SER A 241 27.94 34.53 -1.72
N GLU A 242 27.75 34.95 -0.47
CA GLU A 242 27.72 34.02 0.66
C GLU A 242 26.43 33.19 0.58
N LEU A 243 26.56 31.86 0.56
CA LEU A 243 25.42 30.97 0.62
C LEU A 243 24.70 31.12 1.96
N SER A 244 23.39 31.35 1.91
CA SER A 244 22.55 31.44 3.09
C SER A 244 22.52 30.13 3.87
N ALA A 245 22.16 30.18 5.15
CA ALA A 245 22.02 28.98 5.99
C ALA A 245 21.01 27.95 5.42
N ARG A 246 20.06 28.41 4.59
CA ARG A 246 19.08 27.57 3.90
C ARG A 246 19.69 26.83 2.70
N GLU A 247 20.58 27.48 1.97
CA GLU A 247 21.33 26.87 0.86
C GLU A 247 22.40 25.89 1.37
N LEU A 248 23.02 26.17 2.52
CA LEU A 248 23.99 25.29 3.17
C LEU A 248 23.39 24.04 3.84
N ALA A 249 22.07 23.82 3.74
CA ALA A 249 21.36 22.71 4.39
C ALA A 249 21.68 22.55 5.88
N ARG A 250 21.93 23.66 6.60
CA ARG A 250 22.20 23.59 8.04
C ARG A 250 20.93 23.13 8.75
N CYS A 251 20.95 21.92 9.30
CA CYS A 251 19.93 21.48 10.23
C CYS A 251 19.86 22.50 11.37
N ARG A 252 18.74 23.22 11.48
CA ARG A 252 18.47 24.08 12.62
C ARG A 252 18.40 23.15 13.85
N PRO A 253 19.31 23.24 14.82
CA PRO A 253 19.20 22.41 16.01
C PRO A 253 17.85 22.72 16.66
N ARG A 254 17.06 21.67 16.93
CA ARG A 254 15.89 21.82 17.80
C ARG A 254 16.41 22.39 19.11
N SER A 255 15.93 23.56 19.52
CA SER A 255 16.20 24.09 20.85
C SER A 255 15.73 23.05 21.85
N ARG A 256 16.68 22.38 22.53
CA ARG A 256 16.37 21.65 23.74
C ARG A 256 15.86 22.69 24.72
N THR A 257 14.56 22.68 24.98
CA THR A 257 14.01 23.31 26.17
C THR A 257 14.66 22.61 27.35
N THR A 258 15.67 23.25 27.93
CA THR A 258 16.20 22.88 29.24
C THR A 258 15.06 23.09 30.25
N HIS A 259 14.44 22.01 30.71
CA HIS A 259 13.77 22.05 32.01
C HIS A 259 14.89 22.17 33.04
N GLY A 260 14.94 23.32 33.70
CA GLY A 260 15.78 23.56 34.87
C GLY A 260 15.31 22.70 36.05
N PRO A 261 16.18 22.59 37.08
CA PRO A 261 16.11 21.59 38.13
C PRO A 261 14.86 21.69 39.01
#